data_AF-A0A3L7ACE1-F1
#
_entry.id   AF-A0A3L7ACE1-F1
#
_cell.length_a   1.000
_cell.length_b   1.000
_cell.length_c   1.000
_cell.angle_alpha   90.00
_cell.angle_beta   90.00
_cell.angle_gamma   90.00
#
_symmetry.space_group_name_H-M   'P 1'
#
loop_
_entity.id
_entity.type
_entity.pdbx_description
1 polymer ?
#
loop_
_entity_poly.entity_id
_entity_poly.type
_entity_poly.pdbx_seq_one_letter_code
_entity_poly.pdbx_strand_id
1 'polypeptide(L)'
;MAGMDEAAVRRAIGEAVDRPMVASLEPDTDFYEVGLDSLDHAQILMRIEEVHGLVVADTDFDLCRSISAIVAYGQASAGRD
;
A
#
# COMPACT_ATOMS: atom_id res chain seq x y z
N MET A 1 -14.69 -12.06 4.05
CA MET A 1 -14.01 -10.76 3.99
C MET A 1 -12.66 -11.02 3.35
N ALA A 2 -12.37 -10.43 2.20
CA ALA A 2 -11.03 -10.56 1.61
C ALA A 2 -10.07 -9.80 2.53
N GLY A 3 -9.14 -10.52 3.17
CA GLY A 3 -8.14 -9.92 4.03
C GLY A 3 -7.19 -9.05 3.21
N MET A 4 -6.60 -8.05 3.86
CA MET A 4 -5.50 -7.29 3.27
C MET A 4 -4.25 -8.18 3.24
N ASP A 5 -3.92 -8.68 2.05
CA ASP A 5 -2.75 -9.52 1.77
C ASP A 5 -1.86 -8.89 0.68
N GLU A 6 -0.69 -9.49 0.45
CA GLU A 6 0.29 -8.99 -0.53
C GLU A 6 -0.31 -8.87 -1.94
N ALA A 7 -1.13 -9.84 -2.36
CA ALA A 7 -1.72 -9.87 -3.68
C ALA A 7 -2.73 -8.72 -3.87
N ALA A 8 -3.50 -8.42 -2.83
CA ALA A 8 -4.42 -7.30 -2.80
C ALA A 8 -3.68 -5.96 -2.92
N VAL A 9 -2.61 -5.76 -2.13
CA VAL A 9 -1.82 -4.53 -2.18
C VAL A 9 -1.13 -4.37 -3.53
N ARG A 10 -0.54 -5.44 -4.09
CA ARG A 10 0.05 -5.41 -5.44
C ARG A 10 -0.96 -5.00 -6.50
N ARG A 11 -2.20 -5.51 -6.41
CA ARG A 11 -3.27 -5.13 -7.33
C ARG A 11 -3.61 -3.64 -7.18
N ALA A 12 -3.74 -3.15 -5.96
CA ALA A 12 -4.00 -1.73 -5.70
C ALA A 12 -2.87 -0.84 -6.25
N ILE A 13 -1.61 -1.23 -6.08
CA ILE A 13 -0.47 -0.51 -6.65
C ILE A 13 -0.56 -0.49 -8.18
N GLY A 14 -0.79 -1.63 -8.83
CA GLY A 14 -0.89 -1.70 -10.29
C GLY A 14 -2.09 -0.92 -10.87
N GLU A 15 -3.16 -0.74 -10.10
CA GLU A 15 -4.31 0.09 -10.48
C GLU A 15 -4.08 1.59 -10.21
N ALA A 16 -3.30 1.92 -9.18
CA ALA A 16 -3.02 3.30 -8.78
C ALA A 16 -1.94 3.95 -9.64
N VAL A 17 -0.89 3.20 -9.99
CA VAL A 17 0.29 3.72 -10.70
C VAL A 17 0.58 2.94 -11.97
N ASP A 18 0.72 3.65 -13.09
CA ASP A 18 1.10 3.05 -14.38
C ASP A 18 2.64 2.89 -14.46
N ARG A 19 3.16 1.95 -13.67
CA ARG A 19 4.61 1.69 -13.53
C ARG A 19 4.93 0.21 -13.80
N PRO A 20 5.68 -0.12 -14.87
CA PRO A 20 6.01 -1.51 -15.20
C PRO A 20 6.77 -2.26 -14.11
N MET A 21 7.52 -1.54 -13.27
CA MET A 21 8.36 -2.11 -12.22
C MET A 21 7.59 -2.68 -11.02
N VAL A 22 6.30 -2.38 -10.89
CA VAL A 22 5.44 -2.85 -9.78
C VAL A 22 5.34 -4.38 -9.75
N ALA A 23 5.37 -5.02 -10.92
CA ALA A 23 5.31 -6.47 -11.04
C ALA A 23 6.51 -7.19 -10.40
N SER A 24 7.66 -6.50 -10.30
CA SER A 24 8.91 -7.02 -9.73
C SER A 24 9.27 -6.40 -8.38
N LEU A 25 8.35 -5.67 -7.75
CA LEU A 25 8.60 -5.04 -6.46
C LEU A 25 8.68 -6.11 -5.38
N GLU A 26 9.77 -6.16 -4.60
CA GLU A 26 9.84 -7.04 -3.44
C GLU A 26 8.97 -6.49 -2.30
N PRO A 27 8.37 -7.35 -1.45
CA PRO A 27 7.39 -6.90 -0.45
C PRO A 27 7.91 -5.85 0.54
N ASP A 28 9.20 -5.92 0.86
CA ASP A 28 9.86 -5.06 1.84
C ASP A 28 10.59 -3.87 1.18
N THR A 29 10.60 -3.76 -0.14
CA THR A 29 11.23 -2.63 -0.84
C THR A 29 10.50 -1.34 -0.56
N ASP A 30 11.26 -0.30 -0.19
CA ASP A 30 10.72 1.05 -0.04
C ASP A 30 10.35 1.61 -1.41
N PHE A 31 9.12 2.10 -1.53
CA PHE A 31 8.57 2.65 -2.77
C PHE A 31 9.44 3.77 -3.37
N TYR A 32 10.09 4.59 -2.55
CA TYR A 32 10.92 5.69 -3.02
C TYR A 32 12.28 5.20 -3.58
N GLU A 33 12.76 4.02 -3.17
CA GLU A 33 13.98 3.43 -3.73
C GLU A 33 13.81 2.99 -5.18
N VAL A 34 12.57 2.68 -5.58
CA VAL A 34 12.22 2.31 -6.97
C VAL A 34 11.68 3.50 -7.77
N GLY A 35 11.67 4.71 -7.20
CA GLY A 35 11.27 5.92 -7.90
C GLY A 35 9.77 6.18 -7.93
N LEU A 36 9.00 5.56 -7.03
CA LEU A 36 7.66 6.05 -6.70
C LEU A 36 7.83 7.30 -5.83
N ASP A 37 7.15 8.37 -6.21
CA ASP A 37 7.19 9.62 -5.44
C ASP A 37 6.02 9.71 -4.43
N SER A 38 5.92 10.86 -3.76
CA SER A 38 4.86 11.11 -2.79
C SER A 38 3.46 11.10 -3.40
N LEU A 39 3.33 11.47 -4.68
CA LEU A 39 2.04 11.45 -5.37
C LEU A 39 1.65 10.01 -5.71
N ASP A 40 2.59 9.22 -6.23
CA ASP A 40 2.41 7.79 -6.48
C ASP A 40 2.01 7.07 -5.17
N HIS A 41 2.72 7.34 -4.08
CA HIS A 41 2.41 6.76 -2.77
C HIS A 41 1.01 7.16 -2.26
N ALA A 42 0.64 8.43 -2.36
CA ALA A 42 -0.70 8.87 -1.99
C ALA A 42 -1.80 8.18 -2.83
N GLN A 43 -1.58 8.01 -4.13
CA GLN A 43 -2.51 7.29 -5.02
C GLN A 43 -2.68 5.83 -4.61
N ILE A 44 -1.59 5.17 -4.22
CA ILE A 44 -1.62 3.80 -3.71
C ILE A 44 -2.48 3.72 -2.44
N LEU A 45 -2.25 4.59 -1.46
CA LEU A 45 -3.01 4.58 -0.20
C LEU A 45 -4.48 4.91 -0.40
N MET A 46 -4.82 5.90 -1.23
CA MET A 46 -6.20 6.20 -1.61
C MET A 46 -6.87 5.00 -2.27
N ARG A 47 -6.18 4.29 -3.16
CA ARG A 47 -6.74 3.11 -3.82
C ARG A 47 -6.98 1.97 -2.84
N ILE A 48 -6.10 1.79 -1.88
CA ILE A 48 -6.25 0.81 -0.81
C ILE A 48 -7.46 1.15 0.08
N GLU A 49 -7.65 2.42 0.44
CA GLU A 49 -8.82 2.89 1.17
C GLU A 49 -10.12 2.59 0.40
N GLU A 50 -10.18 2.92 -0.89
CA GLU A 50 -11.36 2.67 -1.72
C GLU A 50 -11.75 1.19 -1.82
N VAL A 51 -10.76 0.29 -1.95
CA VAL A 51 -11.00 -1.14 -2.21
C VAL A 51 -11.17 -1.93 -0.91
N HIS A 52 -10.46 -1.55 0.15
CA HIS A 52 -10.36 -2.31 1.39
C HIS A 52 -10.90 -1.59 2.62
N GLY A 53 -11.23 -0.30 2.52
CA GLY A 53 -11.69 0.53 3.64
C GLY A 53 -10.59 0.87 4.66
N LEU A 54 -9.31 0.63 4.32
CA LEU A 54 -8.20 0.98 5.20
C LEU A 54 -7.89 2.48 5.11
N VAL A 55 -8.20 3.19 6.18
CA VAL A 55 -7.84 4.61 6.33
C VAL A 55 -6.45 4.71 6.94
N VAL A 56 -5.51 5.30 6.21
CA VAL A 56 -4.17 5.63 6.71
C VAL A 56 -4.14 7.12 7.02
N ALA A 57 -3.85 7.48 8.27
CA ALA A 57 -3.71 8.89 8.64
C ALA A 57 -2.44 9.48 8.02
N ASP A 58 -2.44 10.76 7.67
CA ASP A 58 -1.26 11.46 7.11
C ASP A 58 0.01 11.29 7.97
N THR A 59 -0.14 11.21 9.30
CA THR A 59 0.98 10.98 10.24
C THR A 59 1.61 9.60 10.10
N ASP A 60 0.88 8.65 9.52
CA ASP A 60 1.24 7.24 9.42
C ASP A 60 1.64 6.87 7.99
N PHE A 61 1.70 7.83 7.06
CA PHE A 61 2.13 7.59 5.68
C PHE A 61 3.52 6.95 5.64
N ASP A 62 4.46 7.43 6.45
CA ASP A 62 5.82 6.86 6.50
C ASP A 62 5.83 5.40 6.97
N LEU A 63 4.79 4.93 7.65
CA LEU A 63 4.63 3.53 8.05
C LEU A 63 4.11 2.64 6.91
N CYS A 64 3.74 3.19 5.76
CA CYS A 64 3.09 2.47 4.66
C CYS A 64 3.91 2.49 3.36
N ARG A 65 5.24 2.60 3.45
CA ARG A 65 6.15 2.77 2.32
C ARG A 65 6.57 1.48 1.59
N SER A 66 5.99 0.35 1.95
CA SER A 66 6.24 -0.94 1.29
C SER A 66 4.97 -1.81 1.33
N ILE A 67 4.95 -2.88 0.53
CA ILE A 67 3.79 -3.80 0.49
C ILE A 67 3.59 -4.45 1.86
N SER A 68 4.66 -4.99 2.45
CA SER A 68 4.62 -5.61 3.77
C SER A 68 4.14 -4.64 4.85
N ALA A 69 4.56 -3.37 4.77
CA ALA A 69 4.21 -2.36 5.75
C ALA A 69 2.73 -1.99 5.70
N ILE A 70 2.16 -1.86 4.49
CA ILE A 70 0.72 -1.67 4.29
C ILE A 70 -0.08 -2.87 4.85
N VAL A 71 0.34 -4.10 4.52
CA VAL A 71 -0.32 -5.31 5.03
C VAL A 71 -0.29 -5.35 6.56
N ALA A 72 0.87 -5.07 7.16
CA ALA A 72 1.03 -5.04 8.61
C ALA A 72 0.15 -3.95 9.26
N TYR A 73 0.08 -2.75 8.66
CA TYR A 73 -0.77 -1.66 9.14
C TYR A 73 -2.25 -2.05 9.07
N GLY A 74 -2.70 -2.67 7.97
CA GLY A 74 -4.07 -3.16 7.84
C GLY A 74 -4.43 -4.23 8.88
N GLN A 75 -3.52 -5.16 9.14
CA GLN A 75 -3.70 -6.21 10.15
C GLN A 75 -3.74 -5.66 11.59
N ALA A 76 -2.91 -4.67 11.89
CA ALA A 76 -2.91 -4.01 13.20
C ALA A 76 -4.18 -3.18 13.43
N SER A 77 -4.69 -2.55 12.37
CA SER A 77 -5.89 -1.72 12.40
C SER A 77 -7.18 -2.55 12.55
N ALA A 78 -7.24 -3.73 11.93
CA ALA A 78 -8.38 -4.65 12.04
C ALA A 78 -8.59 -5.26 13.44
N GLY A 79 -7.61 -5.11 14.35
CA GLY A 79 -7.72 -5.52 15.75
C GLY A 79 -8.19 -4.42 16.70
N ARG A 80 -8.52 -3.21 16.19
CA ARG A 80 -8.93 -2.04 17.00
C ARG A 80 -10.44 -1.73 16.95
N ASP A 81 -11.25 -2.59 16.34
CA ASP A 81 -12.71 -2.47 16.33
C ASP A 81 -13.38 -2.94 17.63
#